data_AF-Q970N8-F1
#
_entry.id   AF-Q970N8-F1
#
_cell.length_a   1.000
_cell.length_b   1.000
_cell.length_c   1.000
_cell.angle_alpha   90.00
_cell.angle_beta   90.00
_cell.angle_gamma   90.00
#
_symmetry.space_group_name_H-M   'P 1'
#
loop_
_entity.id
_entity.type
_entity.pdbx_description
1 polymer ?
#
loop_
_entity_poly.entity_id
_entity_poly.type
_entity_poly.pdbx_seq_one_letter_code
_entity_poly.pdbx_strand_id
1 'polypeptide(L)'
;MSEIISYFLENIKEGKYRVETEDENILIVIHPVIVKVFRKDQKYSFVVNNVISVHTDKPRFGPLCSGNVINSRPAKIKKIEIMEEPKIDVRVDNRLFEILINVTNISIYPEYRDPYGSPCVTVSTVILY
;
A
#
# COMPACT_ATOMS: atom_id res chain seq x y z
N MET A 1 20.91 -12.18 -19.21
CA MET A 1 20.21 -13.04 -18.22
C MET A 1 19.82 -12.15 -17.05
N SER A 2 18.61 -12.24 -16.51
CA SER A 2 18.24 -11.46 -15.32
C SER A 2 18.74 -12.16 -14.06
N GLU A 3 19.41 -11.42 -13.18
CA GLU A 3 19.94 -11.95 -11.93
C GLU A 3 19.27 -11.27 -10.74
N ILE A 4 19.03 -12.04 -9.67
CA ILE A 4 18.59 -11.51 -8.37
C ILE A 4 19.84 -11.06 -7.65
N ILE A 5 19.84 -9.82 -7.16
CA ILE A 5 20.99 -9.22 -6.50
C ILE A 5 20.68 -8.90 -5.04
N SER A 6 21.73 -8.91 -4.22
CA SER A 6 21.67 -8.42 -2.85
C SER A 6 21.44 -6.92 -2.82
N TYR A 7 20.72 -6.46 -1.81
CA TYR A 7 20.50 -5.06 -1.53
C TYR A 7 20.62 -4.81 -0.03
N PHE A 8 20.90 -3.57 0.34
CA PHE A 8 20.85 -3.12 1.72
C PHE A 8 19.71 -2.12 1.86
N LEU A 9 18.80 -2.39 2.79
CA LEU A 9 17.70 -1.50 3.11
C LEU A 9 18.21 -0.41 4.05
N GLU A 10 18.14 0.86 3.63
CA GLU A 10 18.57 1.97 4.49
C GLU A 10 17.41 2.53 5.31
N ASN A 11 16.26 2.72 4.68
CA ASN A 11 15.11 3.34 5.32
C ASN A 11 13.80 2.88 4.68
N ILE A 12 12.76 2.76 5.50
CA ILE A 12 11.37 2.57 5.07
C ILE A 12 10.56 3.68 5.69
N LYS A 13 9.85 4.42 4.84
CA LYS A 13 8.85 5.40 5.26
C LYS A 13 7.47 4.88 4.91
N GLU A 14 6.62 4.80 5.91
CA GLU A 14 5.24 4.37 5.76
C GLU A 14 4.41 5.47 5.09
N GLY A 15 3.43 5.05 4.29
CA GLY A 15 2.42 5.96 3.76
C GLY A 15 1.23 6.03 4.71
N LYS A 16 0.67 7.22 4.92
CA LYS A 16 -0.50 7.43 5.78
C LYS A 16 -1.53 8.28 5.06
N TYR A 17 -2.74 7.74 4.97
CA TYR A 17 -3.85 8.36 4.27
C TYR A 17 -5.08 8.38 5.17
N ARG A 18 -5.67 9.56 5.35
CA ARG A 18 -6.97 9.69 5.98
C ARG A 18 -8.03 9.80 4.90
N VAL A 19 -9.01 8.91 4.92
CA VAL A 19 -10.08 8.85 3.94
C VAL A 19 -11.42 9.03 4.63
N GLU A 20 -12.20 9.98 4.14
CA GLU A 20 -13.55 10.25 4.61
C GLU A 20 -14.56 9.66 3.63
N THR A 21 -15.50 8.87 4.15
CA THR A 21 -16.63 8.32 3.40
C THR A 21 -17.95 8.94 3.87
N GLU A 22 -19.08 8.46 3.33
CA GLU A 22 -20.39 8.83 3.89
C GLU A 22 -20.60 8.29 5.30
N ASP A 23 -20.03 7.13 5.61
CA ASP A 23 -20.33 6.38 6.83
C ASP A 23 -19.28 6.51 7.92
N GLU A 24 -17.99 6.46 7.56
CA GLU A 24 -16.87 6.33 8.51
C GLU A 24 -15.59 7.05 8.01
N ASN A 25 -14.73 7.41 8.97
CA ASN A 25 -13.38 7.94 8.71
C ASN A 25 -12.37 6.81 8.85
N ILE A 26 -11.48 6.69 7.86
CA ILE A 26 -10.56 5.57 7.75
C ILE A 26 -9.13 6.10 7.71
N LEU A 27 -8.27 5.53 8.54
CA LEU A 27 -6.83 5.67 8.42
C LEU A 27 -6.28 4.43 7.71
N ILE A 28 -5.63 4.65 6.58
CA ILE A 28 -4.92 3.63 5.83
C ILE A 28 -3.43 3.87 6.02
N VAL A 29 -2.71 2.84 6.46
CA VAL A 29 -1.25 2.85 6.57
C VAL A 29 -0.68 1.84 5.59
N ILE A 30 0.26 2.28 4.75
CA ILE A 30 0.95 1.47 3.76
C ILE A 30 2.38 1.25 4.22
N HIS A 31 2.76 0.00 4.44
CA HIS A 31 4.10 -0.41 4.82
C HIS A 31 4.75 -1.08 3.60
N PRO A 32 5.57 -0.35 2.83
CA PRO A 32 6.16 -0.88 1.61
C PRO A 32 7.37 -1.77 1.97
N VAL A 33 7.46 -2.94 1.34
CA VAL A 33 8.50 -3.95 1.61
C VAL A 33 9.15 -4.40 0.31
N ILE A 34 10.47 -4.22 0.18
CA ILE A 34 11.22 -4.81 -0.94
C ILE A 34 11.22 -6.32 -0.79
N VAL A 35 10.76 -7.01 -1.83
CA VAL A 35 10.81 -8.48 -1.90
C VAL A 35 12.04 -8.92 -2.67
N LYS A 36 12.32 -8.30 -3.83
CA LYS A 36 13.42 -8.66 -4.73
C LYS A 36 13.94 -7.47 -5.50
N VAL A 37 15.23 -7.50 -5.82
CA VAL A 37 15.86 -6.59 -6.79
C VAL A 37 16.46 -7.42 -7.92
N PHE A 38 16.17 -7.04 -9.15
CA PHE A 38 16.68 -7.67 -10.36
C PHE A 38 17.61 -6.73 -11.11
N ARG A 39 18.63 -7.30 -11.75
CA ARG A 39 19.47 -6.61 -12.71
C ARG A 39 19.39 -7.29 -14.07
N LYS A 40 19.19 -6.49 -15.12
CA LYS A 40 19.27 -6.92 -16.51
C LYS A 40 19.79 -5.77 -17.37
N ASP A 41 20.83 -6.03 -18.17
CA ASP A 41 21.41 -5.04 -19.09
C ASP A 41 21.76 -3.70 -18.40
N GLN A 42 22.33 -3.79 -17.18
CA GLN A 42 22.67 -2.66 -16.29
C GLN A 42 21.49 -1.84 -15.75
N LYS A 43 20.25 -2.27 -16.00
CA LYS A 43 19.03 -1.67 -15.43
C LYS A 43 18.60 -2.46 -14.20
N TYR A 44 18.13 -1.73 -13.20
CA TYR A 44 17.59 -2.27 -11.96
C TYR A 44 16.07 -2.32 -12.01
N SER A 45 15.49 -3.37 -11.43
CA SER A 45 14.04 -3.50 -11.23
C SER A 45 13.74 -3.95 -9.82
N PHE A 46 12.76 -3.32 -9.20
CA PHE A 46 12.41 -3.55 -7.80
C PHE A 46 11.01 -4.15 -7.71
N VAL A 47 10.89 -5.23 -6.95
CA VAL A 47 9.60 -5.81 -6.59
C VAL A 47 9.29 -5.38 -5.17
N VAL A 48 8.24 -4.57 -5.01
CA VAL A 48 7.76 -4.10 -3.72
C VAL A 48 6.40 -4.72 -3.45
N ASN A 49 6.23 -5.26 -2.24
CA ASN A 49 4.95 -5.66 -1.70
C ASN A 49 4.47 -4.59 -0.71
N ASN A 50 3.21 -4.17 -0.82
CA ASN A 50 2.62 -3.19 0.08
C ASN A 50 1.75 -3.93 1.11
N VAL A 51 2.18 -3.90 2.37
CA VAL A 51 1.34 -4.38 3.48
C VAL A 51 0.46 -3.22 3.92
N ILE A 52 -0.84 -3.46 4.03
CA ILE A 52 -1.82 -2.40 4.29
C ILE A 52 -2.50 -2.67 5.64
N SER A 53 -2.47 -1.66 6.50
CA SER A 53 -3.20 -1.62 7.76
C SER A 53 -4.34 -0.63 7.65
N VAL A 54 -5.52 -0.98 8.16
CA VAL A 54 -6.72 -0.14 8.08
C VAL A 54 -7.31 0.02 9.47
N HIS A 55 -7.60 1.27 9.84
CA HIS A 55 -8.30 1.62 11.06
C HIS A 55 -9.50 2.48 10.74
N THR A 56 -10.61 2.26 11.42
CA THR A 56 -11.84 3.05 11.31
C THR A 56 -12.22 3.65 12.65
N ASP A 57 -12.90 4.80 12.63
CA ASP A 57 -13.57 5.36 13.79
C ASP A 57 -14.86 4.63 14.18
N LYS A 58 -15.37 3.73 13.33
CA LYS A 58 -16.61 2.97 13.54
C LYS A 58 -16.42 1.46 13.32
N PRO A 59 -15.67 0.77 14.19
CA PRO A 59 -15.46 -0.66 14.05
C PRO A 59 -16.79 -1.42 14.21
N ARG A 60 -17.06 -2.35 13.28
CA ARG A 60 -18.26 -3.19 13.32
C ARG A 60 -18.01 -4.55 12.69
N PHE A 61 -18.79 -5.55 13.08
CA PHE A 61 -18.73 -6.88 12.48
C PHE A 61 -19.38 -6.89 11.09
N GLY A 62 -18.89 -7.79 10.23
CA GLY A 62 -19.41 -8.00 8.88
C GLY A 62 -18.75 -9.22 8.23
N PRO A 63 -19.15 -9.55 6.99
CA PRO A 63 -18.46 -10.54 6.17
C PRO A 63 -16.95 -10.29 6.11
N LEU A 64 -16.14 -11.34 6.21
CA LEU A 64 -14.69 -11.21 6.21
C LEU A 64 -14.16 -10.66 4.87
N CYS A 65 -13.08 -9.87 4.94
CA CYS A 65 -12.31 -9.48 3.76
C CYS A 65 -11.92 -10.71 2.94
N SER A 66 -12.36 -10.74 1.67
CA SER A 66 -12.04 -11.83 0.74
C SER A 66 -11.80 -11.26 -0.65
N GLY A 67 -11.22 -12.07 -1.55
CA GLY A 67 -11.00 -11.66 -2.94
C GLY A 67 -12.29 -11.28 -3.68
N ASN A 68 -13.46 -11.73 -3.21
CA ASN A 68 -14.76 -11.40 -3.79
C ASN A 68 -15.18 -9.94 -3.57
N VAL A 69 -14.46 -9.18 -2.73
CA VAL A 69 -14.78 -7.78 -2.45
C VAL A 69 -14.74 -6.92 -3.71
N ILE A 70 -13.91 -7.27 -4.69
CA ILE A 70 -13.76 -6.54 -5.96
C ILE A 70 -15.04 -6.53 -6.81
N ASN A 71 -15.95 -7.49 -6.57
CA ASN A 71 -17.24 -7.56 -7.25
C ASN A 71 -18.31 -6.69 -6.56
N SER A 72 -18.00 -6.16 -5.38
CA SER A 72 -18.90 -5.28 -4.64
C SER A 72 -18.70 -3.83 -5.09
N ARG A 73 -19.72 -3.00 -4.87
CA ARG A 73 -19.60 -1.56 -5.16
C ARG A 73 -18.79 -0.89 -4.03
N PRO A 74 -17.70 -0.17 -4.34
CA PRO A 74 -16.98 0.56 -3.32
C PRO A 74 -17.82 1.75 -2.81
N ALA A 75 -17.58 2.13 -1.56
CA ALA A 75 -18.17 3.32 -0.96
C ALA A 75 -17.73 4.59 -1.71
N LYS A 76 -18.59 5.60 -1.68
CA LYS A 76 -18.26 6.92 -2.21
C LYS A 76 -17.29 7.61 -1.25
N ILE A 77 -16.10 7.95 -1.77
CA ILE A 77 -15.10 8.73 -1.04
C ILE A 77 -15.44 10.21 -1.16
N LYS A 78 -15.54 10.91 -0.03
CA LYS A 78 -15.73 12.35 0.03
C LYS A 78 -14.40 13.10 -0.07
N LYS A 79 -13.39 12.61 0.66
CA LYS A 79 -12.09 13.26 0.77
C LYS A 79 -10.98 12.24 1.03
N ILE A 80 -9.81 12.50 0.45
CA ILE A 80 -8.56 11.81 0.77
C ILE A 80 -7.56 12.89 1.19
N GLU A 81 -6.99 12.74 2.39
CA GLU A 81 -5.90 13.55 2.91
C GLU A 81 -4.65 12.68 2.99
N ILE A 82 -3.61 13.09 2.27
CA ILE A 82 -2.31 12.43 2.28
C ILE A 82 -1.51 13.04 3.43
N MET A 83 -1.31 12.27 4.50
CA MET A 83 -0.53 12.70 5.66
C MET A 83 0.96 12.42 5.44
N GLU A 84 1.27 11.29 4.80
CA GLU A 84 2.63 10.84 4.56
C GLU A 84 2.67 9.95 3.31
N GLU A 85 3.64 10.15 2.42
CA GLU A 85 3.82 9.32 1.24
C GLU A 85 4.81 8.16 1.51
N PRO A 86 4.51 6.94 1.06
CA PRO A 86 5.36 5.78 1.27
C PRO A 86 6.60 5.81 0.37
N LYS A 87 7.74 5.48 0.96
CA LYS A 87 9.05 5.53 0.31
C LYS A 87 9.96 4.43 0.87
N ILE A 88 10.86 3.92 0.04
CA ILE A 88 11.96 3.04 0.47
C ILE A 88 13.29 3.56 -0.08
N ASP A 89 14.30 3.68 0.78
CA ASP A 89 15.69 3.91 0.37
C ASP A 89 16.47 2.59 0.37
N VAL A 90 17.04 2.24 -0.78
CA VAL A 90 17.78 0.98 -0.96
C VAL A 90 19.13 1.21 -1.60
N ARG A 91 20.17 0.61 -1.02
CA ARG A 91 21.51 0.57 -1.58
C ARG A 91 21.76 -0.73 -2.33
N VAL A 92 22.23 -0.60 -3.57
CA VAL A 92 22.57 -1.70 -4.47
C VAL A 92 23.87 -1.35 -5.17
N ASP A 93 24.89 -2.22 -5.07
CA ASP A 93 26.22 -1.99 -5.69
C ASP A 93 26.79 -0.57 -5.41
N ASN A 94 26.71 -0.12 -4.16
CA ASN A 94 27.08 1.23 -3.70
C ASN A 94 26.31 2.41 -4.31
N ARG A 95 25.21 2.15 -5.03
CA ARG A 95 24.28 3.18 -5.50
C ARG A 95 23.04 3.22 -4.61
N LEU A 96 22.60 4.42 -4.25
CA LEU A 96 21.37 4.63 -3.51
C LEU A 96 20.22 4.83 -4.50
N PHE A 97 19.13 4.11 -4.29
CA PHE A 97 17.86 4.25 -5.01
C PHE A 97 16.79 4.68 -4.04
N GLU A 98 16.09 5.77 -4.38
CA GLU A 98 14.87 6.18 -3.72
C GLU A 98 13.69 5.62 -4.51
N ILE A 99 12.92 4.75 -3.88
CA ILE A 99 11.75 4.12 -4.48
C ILE A 99 10.50 4.75 -3.89
N LEU A 100 9.75 5.43 -4.73
CA LEU A 100 8.49 6.07 -4.38
C LEU A 100 7.34 5.13 -4.70
N ILE A 101 6.45 4.94 -3.73
CA ILE A 101 5.25 4.12 -3.88
C ILE A 101 4.07 5.06 -4.07
N ASN A 102 3.72 5.32 -5.33
CA ASN A 102 2.65 6.26 -5.66
C ASN A 102 1.29 5.54 -5.63
N VAL A 103 0.38 6.00 -4.77
CA VAL A 103 -0.99 5.48 -4.67
C VAL A 103 -1.86 6.08 -5.77
N THR A 104 -2.38 5.24 -6.66
CA THR A 104 -3.19 5.67 -7.81
C THR A 104 -4.68 5.55 -7.56
N ASN A 105 -5.10 4.61 -6.71
CA ASN A 105 -6.50 4.41 -6.36
C ASN A 105 -6.65 3.85 -4.94
N ILE A 106 -7.68 4.31 -4.25
CA ILE A 106 -8.16 3.73 -2.99
C ILE A 106 -9.64 3.40 -3.20
N SER A 107 -10.01 2.16 -2.92
CA SER A 107 -11.41 1.72 -2.89
C SER A 107 -11.71 1.08 -1.54
N ILE A 108 -12.83 1.47 -0.95
CA ILE A 108 -13.25 1.07 0.40
C ILE A 108 -14.55 0.28 0.30
N TYR A 109 -14.64 -0.81 1.05
CA TYR A 109 -15.79 -1.71 1.05
C TYR A 109 -16.32 -1.86 2.49
N PRO A 110 -17.23 -0.97 2.92
CA PRO A 110 -17.63 -0.86 4.33
C PRO A 110 -18.49 -2.03 4.82
N GLU A 111 -19.04 -2.83 3.91
CA GLU A 111 -19.78 -4.04 4.28
C GLU A 111 -18.85 -5.17 4.72
N TYR A 112 -17.65 -5.24 4.14
CA TYR A 112 -16.69 -6.28 4.46
C TYR A 112 -15.72 -5.79 5.51
N ARG A 113 -15.40 -6.65 6.47
CA ARG A 113 -14.68 -6.29 7.68
C ARG A 113 -13.52 -7.24 7.92
N ASP A 114 -12.45 -6.71 8.49
CA ASP A 114 -11.42 -7.54 9.09
C ASP A 114 -11.91 -8.10 10.44
N PRO A 115 -11.16 -9.01 11.08
CA PRO A 115 -11.54 -9.57 12.38
C PRO A 115 -11.69 -8.54 13.51
N TYR A 116 -11.16 -7.33 13.35
CA TYR A 116 -11.21 -6.24 14.33
C TYR A 116 -12.27 -5.17 14.00
N GLY A 117 -13.00 -5.35 12.90
CA GLY A 117 -14.09 -4.48 12.47
C GLY A 117 -13.70 -3.31 11.57
N SER A 118 -12.46 -3.26 11.08
CA SER A 118 -12.04 -2.30 10.06
C SER A 118 -12.56 -2.69 8.67
N PRO A 119 -12.94 -1.73 7.82
CA PRO A 119 -13.45 -2.03 6.49
C PRO A 119 -12.35 -2.57 5.58
N CYS A 120 -12.72 -3.41 4.61
CA CYS A 120 -11.76 -3.86 3.61
C CYS A 120 -11.42 -2.72 2.64
N VAL A 121 -10.13 -2.61 2.32
CA VAL A 121 -9.62 -1.58 1.42
C VAL A 121 -8.75 -2.23 0.37
N THR A 122 -8.90 -1.80 -0.87
CA THR A 122 -7.94 -2.10 -1.94
C THR A 122 -7.21 -0.81 -2.30
N VAL A 123 -5.88 -0.87 -2.29
CA VAL A 123 -5.01 0.24 -2.68
C VAL A 123 -4.23 -0.19 -3.92
N SER A 124 -4.37 0.58 -4.99
CA SER A 124 -3.57 0.40 -6.21
C SER A 124 -2.38 1.33 -6.16
N THR A 125 -1.20 0.80 -6.49
CA THR A 125 0.07 1.54 -6.42
C THR A 125 0.90 1.34 -7.67
N VAL A 126 1.69 2.35 -8.03
CA VAL A 126 2.76 2.26 -9.02
C VAL A 126 4.10 2.59 -8.36
N ILE A 127 5.15 1.91 -8.80
CA ILE A 127 6.50 2.06 -8.26
C ILE A 127 7.29 2.99 -9.20
N LEU A 128 7.91 4.03 -8.64
CA LEU A 128 8.76 4.99 -9.36
C LEU A 128 10.16 5.02 -8.72
N TYR A 129 11.22 5.00 -9.52
CA TYR A 129 12.63 5.02 -9.08
C TYR A 129 13.58 5.38 -10.23
#